data_AF-A0A6I3M5A0-F1
#
_entry.id   AF-A0A6I3M5A0-F1
#
_cell.length_a   1.000
_cell.length_b   1.000
_cell.length_c   1.000
_cell.angle_alpha   90.00
_cell.angle_beta   90.00
_cell.angle_gamma   90.00
#
_symmetry.space_group_name_H-M   'P 1'
#
loop_
_entity.id
_entity.type
_entity.pdbx_description
1 polymer ?
#
loop_
_entity_poly.entity_id
_entity_poly.type
_entity_poly.pdbx_seq_one_letter_code
_entity_poly.pdbx_strand_id
1 'polypeptide(L)'
;MIENIAIPNVMQEALGNEKIEFFVKAKKEQPLRNILSVFGFSFVWILVNSLIFYGFVWELFYGECTSISIDGVYTEVCPDDLSPLRGLLIMYCVFLSPGVIVGLLGFFGLFKSGGYYIGTENNLIRYSWGEVKSFPWKEFTDDIEVFGKKNDGNIIFKLKTGVYITRNHKKVLSNTKINLGSILYAFEIVEYCRNRIAELKELEIPVSAL
;
A
#
# COMPACT_ATOMS: atom_id res chain seq x y z
N MET A 1 -26.01 -6.53 -5.31
CA MET A 1 -25.61 -7.10 -3.99
C MET A 1 -25.36 -5.96 -3.03
N ILE A 2 -26.23 -5.76 -2.04
CA ILE A 2 -26.18 -4.57 -1.18
C ILE A 2 -25.95 -5.04 0.25
N GLU A 3 -24.83 -4.65 0.84
CA GLU A 3 -24.60 -4.81 2.27
C GLU A 3 -25.64 -3.94 3.01
N ASN A 4 -26.28 -4.49 4.05
CA ASN A 4 -27.31 -3.76 4.81
C ASN A 4 -26.68 -2.70 5.73
N ILE A 5 -26.14 -1.65 5.12
CA ILE A 5 -25.46 -0.53 5.76
C ILE A 5 -26.08 0.76 5.23
N ALA A 6 -26.26 1.76 6.10
CA ALA A 6 -26.73 3.08 5.70
C ALA A 6 -25.71 3.74 4.74
N ILE A 7 -26.18 4.13 3.55
CA ILE A 7 -25.37 4.84 2.57
C ILE A 7 -25.14 6.27 3.07
N PRO A 8 -23.88 6.75 3.17
CA PRO A 8 -23.60 8.13 3.56
C PRO A 8 -24.30 9.14 2.64
N ASN A 9 -24.89 10.21 3.19
CA ASN A 9 -25.60 11.24 2.40
C ASN A 9 -24.76 11.81 1.24
N VAL A 10 -23.47 12.02 1.48
CA VAL A 10 -22.52 12.52 0.47
C VAL A 10 -22.40 11.58 -0.74
N MET A 11 -22.55 10.26 -0.55
CA MET A 11 -22.59 9.31 -1.65
C MET A 11 -23.91 9.33 -2.40
N GLN A 12 -25.02 9.62 -1.73
CA GLN A 12 -26.34 9.73 -2.38
C GLN A 12 -26.37 10.92 -3.35
N GLU A 13 -25.76 12.04 -2.97
CA GLU A 13 -25.59 13.19 -3.88
C GLU A 13 -24.72 12.84 -5.10
N ALA A 14 -23.62 12.10 -4.89
CA ALA A 14 -22.72 11.69 -5.96
C ALA A 14 -23.30 10.62 -6.90
N LEU A 15 -24.28 9.84 -6.43
CA LEU A 15 -24.97 8.81 -7.20
C LEU A 15 -25.87 9.40 -8.29
N GLY A 16 -26.46 10.56 -8.04
CA GLY A 16 -27.46 11.16 -8.93
C GLY A 16 -28.63 10.21 -9.19
N ASN A 17 -28.88 9.91 -10.47
CA ASN A 17 -29.96 9.01 -10.92
C ASN A 17 -29.45 7.60 -11.29
N GLU A 18 -28.20 7.25 -11.01
CA GLU A 18 -27.65 5.95 -11.38
C GLU A 18 -28.17 4.83 -10.46
N LYS A 19 -28.51 3.69 -11.06
CA LYS A 19 -28.93 2.50 -10.31
C LYS A 19 -27.73 1.89 -9.58
N ILE A 20 -27.91 1.60 -8.28
CA ILE A 20 -26.92 0.90 -7.47
C ILE A 20 -26.98 -0.59 -7.79
N GLU A 21 -25.86 -1.13 -8.27
CA GLU A 21 -25.72 -2.57 -8.56
C GLU A 21 -25.04 -3.29 -7.39
N PHE A 22 -24.08 -2.63 -6.74
CA PHE A 22 -23.56 -3.08 -5.46
C PHE A 22 -23.13 -1.94 -4.55
N PHE A 23 -23.17 -2.22 -3.24
CA PHE A 23 -22.67 -1.33 -2.20
C PHE A 23 -21.94 -2.15 -1.15
N VAL A 24 -20.69 -1.78 -0.87
CA VAL A 24 -19.83 -2.45 0.11
C VAL A 24 -18.99 -1.47 0.91
N LYS A 25 -18.70 -1.83 2.15
CA LYS A 25 -17.71 -1.14 2.98
C LYS A 25 -16.43 -1.95 3.08
N ALA A 26 -15.31 -1.36 2.69
CA ALA A 26 -14.00 -1.94 2.95
C ALA A 26 -13.62 -1.73 4.42
N LYS A 27 -13.26 -2.82 5.11
CA LYS A 27 -12.75 -2.73 6.49
C LYS A 27 -11.37 -2.09 6.51
N LYS A 28 -10.54 -2.32 5.48
CA LYS A 28 -9.16 -1.84 5.39
C LYS A 28 -8.91 -1.11 4.08
N GLU A 29 -8.09 -0.07 4.13
CA GLU A 29 -7.70 0.67 2.91
C GLU A 29 -6.80 -0.17 2.00
N GLN A 30 -5.93 -1.00 2.58
CA GLN A 30 -5.04 -1.87 1.82
C GLN A 30 -5.07 -3.32 2.31
N PRO A 31 -4.81 -4.29 1.42
CA PRO A 31 -4.67 -5.69 1.81
C PRO A 31 -3.49 -5.88 2.77
N LEU A 32 -3.67 -6.77 3.74
CA LEU A 32 -2.63 -7.12 4.73
C LEU A 32 -1.30 -7.54 4.10
N ARG A 33 -1.32 -8.16 2.92
CA ARG A 33 -0.10 -8.59 2.20
C ARG A 33 0.82 -7.41 1.87
N ASN A 34 0.25 -6.27 1.46
CA ASN A 34 1.03 -5.09 1.13
C ASN A 34 1.64 -4.49 2.41
N ILE A 35 0.87 -4.43 3.48
CA ILE A 35 1.35 -3.94 4.77
C ILE A 35 2.46 -4.84 5.32
N LEU A 36 2.33 -6.16 5.18
CA LEU A 36 3.36 -7.12 5.60
C LEU A 36 4.67 -6.93 4.84
N SER A 37 4.62 -6.59 3.55
CA SER A 37 5.83 -6.29 2.77
C SER A 37 6.58 -5.05 3.29
N VAL A 38 5.84 -4.03 3.74
CA VAL A 38 6.38 -2.81 4.35
C VAL A 38 7.07 -3.14 5.68
N PHE A 39 6.44 -3.96 6.52
CA PHE A 39 7.05 -4.45 7.76
C PHE A 39 8.28 -5.32 7.51
N GLY A 40 8.24 -6.20 6.51
CA GLY A 40 9.39 -7.03 6.15
C GLY A 40 10.61 -6.19 5.79
N PHE A 41 10.42 -5.15 4.96
CA PHE A 41 11.49 -4.21 4.64
C PHE A 41 12.00 -3.49 5.89
N SER A 42 11.11 -2.92 6.71
CA SER A 42 11.47 -2.21 7.94
C SER A 42 12.29 -3.09 8.90
N PHE A 43 11.82 -4.32 9.13
CA PHE A 43 12.48 -5.28 10.02
C PHE A 43 13.88 -5.65 9.51
N VAL A 44 14.01 -6.02 8.23
CA VAL A 44 15.30 -6.39 7.64
C VAL A 44 16.27 -5.20 7.67
N TRP A 45 15.79 -3.99 7.35
CA TRP A 45 16.62 -2.79 7.37
C TRP A 45 17.15 -2.48 8.78
N ILE A 46 16.28 -2.51 9.78
CA ILE A 46 16.65 -2.30 11.19
C ILE A 46 17.62 -3.37 11.65
N LEU A 47 17.34 -4.64 11.35
CA LEU A 47 18.16 -5.78 11.76
C LEU A 47 19.57 -5.68 11.18
N VAL A 48 19.71 -5.47 9.87
CA VAL A 48 21.01 -5.39 9.20
C VAL A 48 21.84 -4.23 9.76
N ASN A 49 21.24 -3.04 9.89
CA ASN A 49 21.96 -1.89 10.45
C ASN A 49 22.34 -2.09 11.92
N SER A 50 21.47 -2.73 12.71
CA SER A 50 21.75 -3.04 14.12
C SER A 50 22.90 -4.05 14.25
N LEU A 51 22.96 -5.08 13.40
CA LEU A 51 24.05 -6.06 13.40
C LEU A 51 25.38 -5.43 12.99
N ILE A 52 25.38 -4.57 11.97
CA ILE A 52 26.59 -3.84 11.54
C ILE A 52 27.07 -2.96 12.70
N PHE A 53 26.19 -2.15 13.28
CA PHE A 53 26.55 -1.27 14.40
C PHE A 53 27.06 -2.07 15.60
N TYR A 54 26.35 -3.14 15.98
CA TYR A 54 26.76 -4.05 17.04
C TYR A 54 28.19 -4.57 16.82
N GLY A 55 28.56 -4.94 15.60
CA GLY A 55 29.92 -5.39 15.27
C GLY A 55 31.02 -4.36 15.62
N PHE A 56 30.73 -3.06 15.62
CA PHE A 56 31.68 -2.01 16.00
C PHE A 56 31.71 -1.71 17.50
N VAL A 57 30.66 -2.04 18.24
CA VAL A 57 30.48 -1.59 19.64
C VAL A 57 30.20 -2.73 20.62
N TRP A 58 30.29 -3.98 20.19
CA TRP A 58 29.87 -5.13 21.00
C TRP A 58 30.63 -5.20 22.35
N GLU A 59 31.94 -4.94 22.35
CA GLU A 59 32.81 -4.86 23.53
C GLU A 59 32.30 -3.85 24.59
N LEU A 60 31.77 -2.70 24.13
CA LEU A 60 31.22 -1.69 25.02
C LEU A 60 30.02 -2.20 25.83
N PHE A 61 29.24 -3.13 25.29
CA PHE A 61 28.11 -3.74 26.01
C PHE A 61 28.54 -4.70 27.12
N TYR A 62 29.77 -5.21 27.08
CA TYR A 62 30.36 -6.03 28.14
C TYR A 62 31.11 -5.21 29.20
N GLY A 63 31.15 -3.89 29.04
CA GLY A 63 31.89 -2.99 29.93
C GLY A 63 33.37 -2.85 29.55
N GLU A 64 33.79 -3.36 28.40
CA GLU A 64 35.18 -3.30 27.93
C GLU A 64 35.41 -2.06 27.07
N CYS A 65 36.65 -1.58 27.04
CA CYS A 65 37.04 -0.48 26.14
C CYS A 65 37.41 -1.05 24.78
N THR A 66 36.94 -0.41 23.71
CA THR A 66 37.22 -0.81 22.33
C THR A 66 38.16 0.20 21.68
N SER A 67 39.09 -0.26 20.84
CA SER A 67 40.03 0.60 20.14
C SER A 67 39.55 0.89 18.72
N ILE A 68 39.30 2.15 18.40
CA ILE A 68 38.78 2.58 17.10
C ILE A 68 39.80 3.52 16.45
N SER A 69 40.11 3.28 15.18
CA SER A 69 40.92 4.20 14.38
C SER A 69 40.04 5.31 13.82
N ILE A 70 40.25 6.55 14.29
CA ILE A 70 39.58 7.75 13.78
C ILE A 70 40.66 8.62 13.14
N ASP A 71 40.53 8.90 11.84
CA ASP A 71 41.50 9.70 11.07
C ASP A 71 42.96 9.19 11.18
N GLY A 72 43.14 7.87 11.33
CA GLY A 72 44.45 7.23 11.45
C GLY A 72 45.04 7.24 12.86
N VAL A 73 44.34 7.79 13.86
CA VAL A 73 44.73 7.75 15.27
C VAL A 73 43.89 6.72 16.01
N TYR A 74 44.55 5.76 16.66
CA TYR A 74 43.89 4.81 17.54
C TYR A 74 43.41 5.54 18.80
N THR A 75 42.10 5.57 18.98
CA THR A 75 41.44 6.15 20.15
C THR A 75 40.73 5.03 20.90
N GLU A 76 40.98 4.92 22.21
CA GLU A 76 40.23 4.02 23.07
C GLU A 76 38.89 4.65 23.43
N VAL A 77 37.82 3.88 23.26
CA VAL A 77 36.47 4.25 23.64
C VAL A 77 36.04 3.33 24.76
N CYS A 78 35.68 3.91 25.89
CA CYS A 78 35.17 3.17 27.05
C CYS A 78 33.69 3.49 27.27
N PRO A 79 32.93 2.62 27.95
CA PRO A 79 31.51 2.85 28.25
C PRO A 79 31.24 4.18 28.99
N ASP A 80 32.21 4.64 29.79
CA ASP A 80 32.12 5.89 30.56
C ASP A 80 32.30 7.16 29.71
N ASP A 81 32.95 7.05 28.54
CA ASP A 81 33.14 8.16 27.59
C ASP A 81 32.87 7.72 26.15
N LEU A 82 31.62 7.93 25.73
CA LEU A 82 31.16 7.68 24.35
C LEU A 82 31.38 8.88 23.42
N SER A 83 32.04 9.96 23.88
CA SER A 83 32.27 11.14 23.07
C SER A 83 33.01 10.87 21.74
N PRO A 84 34.00 9.95 21.67
CA PRO A 84 34.66 9.63 20.40
C PRO A 84 33.71 8.91 19.43
N LEU A 85 32.67 8.24 19.95
CA LEU A 85 31.70 7.48 19.17
C LEU A 85 30.57 8.37 18.59
N ARG A 86 30.52 9.66 18.95
CA ARG A 86 29.40 10.56 18.60
C ARG A 86 29.11 10.58 17.10
N GLY A 87 30.13 10.63 16.25
CA GLY A 87 29.97 10.61 14.80
C GLY A 87 29.32 9.32 14.30
N LEU A 88 29.79 8.18 14.80
CA LEU A 88 29.24 6.86 14.49
C LEU A 88 27.79 6.71 14.97
N LEU A 89 27.46 7.23 16.16
CA LEU A 89 26.09 7.23 16.69
C LEU A 89 25.14 8.06 15.83
N ILE A 90 25.54 9.26 15.44
CA ILE A 90 24.73 10.12 14.54
C ILE A 90 24.52 9.41 13.21
N MET A 91 25.60 8.87 12.62
CA MET A 91 25.51 8.10 11.38
C MET A 91 24.54 6.93 11.54
N TYR A 92 24.67 6.14 12.61
CA TYR A 92 23.76 5.04 12.90
C TYR A 92 22.30 5.49 12.98
N CYS A 93 21.99 6.56 13.71
CA CYS A 93 20.64 7.11 13.78
C CYS A 93 20.10 7.50 12.40
N VAL A 94 20.92 8.16 11.56
CA VAL A 94 20.52 8.56 10.20
C VAL A 94 20.25 7.33 9.34
N PHE A 95 21.12 6.32 9.36
CA PHE A 95 20.96 5.10 8.58
C PHE A 95 19.82 4.20 9.08
N LEU A 96 19.52 4.21 10.37
CA LEU A 96 18.39 3.48 10.95
C LEU A 96 17.04 4.13 10.64
N SER A 97 17.03 5.46 10.47
CA SER A 97 15.80 6.26 10.32
C SER A 97 14.85 5.79 9.21
N PRO A 98 15.28 5.38 8.00
CA PRO A 98 14.35 4.92 6.97
C PRO A 98 13.59 3.66 7.39
N GLY A 99 14.26 2.73 8.08
CA GLY A 99 13.63 1.51 8.59
C GLY A 99 12.55 1.83 9.62
N VAL A 100 12.83 2.75 10.55
CA VAL A 100 11.88 3.21 11.57
C VAL A 100 10.70 3.93 10.93
N ILE A 101 10.95 4.89 10.02
CA ILE A 101 9.90 5.65 9.33
C ILE A 101 8.98 4.71 8.56
N VAL A 102 9.53 3.79 7.78
CA VAL A 102 8.75 2.83 6.99
C VAL A 102 7.96 1.88 7.90
N GLY A 103 8.54 1.47 9.03
CA GLY A 103 7.86 0.66 10.05
C GLY A 103 6.66 1.37 10.68
N LEU A 104 6.83 2.65 11.03
CA LEU A 104 5.75 3.48 11.55
C LEU A 104 4.63 3.66 10.52
N LEU A 105 4.96 3.92 9.25
CA LEU A 105 3.98 4.01 8.17
C LEU A 105 3.21 2.69 7.98
N GLY A 106 3.90 1.54 8.05
CA GLY A 106 3.26 0.23 8.04
C GLY A 106 2.30 0.03 9.21
N PHE A 107 2.70 0.46 10.41
CA PHE A 107 1.88 0.41 11.63
C PHE A 107 0.63 1.27 11.51
N PHE A 108 0.74 2.54 11.10
CA PHE A 108 -0.42 3.39 10.86
C PHE A 108 -1.33 2.84 9.75
N GLY A 109 -0.74 2.19 8.74
CA GLY A 109 -1.48 1.52 7.67
C GLY A 109 -2.39 0.37 8.16
N LEU A 110 -2.05 -0.31 9.27
CA LEU A 110 -2.89 -1.37 9.85
C LEU A 110 -4.21 -0.84 10.41
N PHE A 111 -4.20 0.39 10.93
CA PHE A 111 -5.37 1.02 11.55
C PHE A 111 -6.17 1.87 10.58
N LYS A 112 -5.67 2.08 9.36
CA LYS A 112 -6.35 2.91 8.38
C LYS A 112 -7.58 2.18 7.84
N SER A 113 -8.75 2.62 8.31
CA SER A 113 -10.04 2.11 7.88
C SER A 113 -10.23 2.30 6.37
N GLY A 114 -10.86 1.32 5.74
CA GLY A 114 -11.25 1.43 4.34
C GLY A 114 -12.39 2.43 4.12
N GLY A 115 -12.72 2.61 2.84
CA GLY A 115 -13.82 3.46 2.39
C GLY A 115 -15.11 2.69 2.09
N TYR A 116 -16.11 3.44 1.67
CA TYR A 116 -17.33 2.91 1.06
C TYR A 116 -17.17 2.90 -0.46
N TYR A 117 -17.76 1.89 -1.10
CA TYR A 117 -17.69 1.71 -2.54
C TYR A 117 -19.08 1.37 -3.09
N ILE A 118 -19.51 2.11 -4.10
CA ILE A 118 -20.75 1.87 -4.83
C ILE A 118 -20.38 1.55 -6.27
N GLY A 119 -20.84 0.41 -6.76
CA GLY A 119 -20.85 0.13 -8.19
C GLY A 119 -22.18 0.51 -8.80
N THR A 120 -22.13 1.33 -9.83
CA THR A 120 -23.28 1.69 -10.67
C THR A 120 -23.12 1.09 -12.06
N GLU A 121 -24.08 1.37 -12.94
CA GLU A 121 -24.00 0.97 -14.33
C GLU A 121 -22.78 1.56 -15.07
N ASN A 122 -22.35 2.78 -14.72
CA ASN A 122 -21.29 3.47 -15.48
C ASN A 122 -20.00 3.66 -14.68
N ASN A 123 -20.08 3.69 -13.36
CA ASN A 123 -18.99 4.14 -12.50
C ASN A 123 -18.80 3.27 -11.26
N LEU A 124 -17.57 3.26 -10.77
CA LEU A 124 -17.23 2.92 -9.39
C LEU A 124 -17.08 4.21 -8.59
N ILE A 125 -17.95 4.43 -7.61
CA ILE A 125 -17.89 5.58 -6.70
C ILE A 125 -17.23 5.14 -5.40
N ARG A 126 -16.14 5.81 -5.02
CA ARG A 126 -15.42 5.62 -3.76
C ARG A 126 -15.67 6.81 -2.84
N TYR A 127 -16.00 6.55 -1.59
CA TYR A 127 -15.99 7.54 -0.50
C TYR A 127 -15.04 7.10 0.59
N SER A 128 -14.04 7.93 0.90
CA SER A 128 -12.97 7.56 1.82
C SER A 128 -12.38 8.83 2.43
N TRP A 129 -12.30 8.91 3.75
CA TRP A 129 -11.66 10.04 4.46
C TRP A 129 -12.24 11.42 4.05
N GLY A 130 -13.55 11.50 3.81
CA GLY A 130 -14.23 12.76 3.43
C GLY A 130 -14.20 13.09 1.94
N GLU A 131 -13.47 12.32 1.14
CA GLU A 131 -13.35 12.54 -0.31
C GLU A 131 -14.23 11.55 -1.09
N VAL A 132 -15.00 12.06 -2.06
CA VAL A 132 -15.72 11.24 -3.05
C VAL A 132 -14.99 11.30 -4.37
N LYS A 133 -14.74 10.12 -4.97
CA LYS A 133 -14.19 9.98 -6.32
C LYS A 133 -15.03 9.02 -7.12
N SER A 134 -15.34 9.39 -8.37
CA SER A 134 -16.03 8.54 -9.33
C SER A 134 -15.05 8.08 -10.40
N PHE A 135 -15.04 6.79 -10.70
CA PHE A 135 -14.18 6.17 -11.69
C PHE A 135 -15.05 5.48 -12.75
N PRO A 136 -15.08 5.97 -14.00
CA PRO A 136 -15.81 5.31 -15.07
C PRO A 136 -15.27 3.90 -15.33
N TRP A 137 -16.14 2.91 -15.55
CA TRP A 137 -15.72 1.52 -15.81
C TRP A 137 -14.79 1.39 -17.01
N LYS A 138 -14.95 2.25 -18.03
CA LYS A 138 -14.07 2.33 -19.20
C LYS A 138 -12.60 2.65 -18.87
N GLU A 139 -12.32 3.25 -17.71
CA GLU A 139 -10.96 3.56 -17.28
C GLU A 139 -10.26 2.38 -16.63
N PHE A 140 -10.96 1.28 -16.36
CA PHE A 140 -10.38 0.08 -15.76
C PHE A 140 -9.76 -0.82 -16.82
N THR A 141 -8.73 -1.58 -16.41
CA THR A 141 -8.22 -2.70 -17.18
C THR A 141 -9.00 -3.97 -16.85
N ASP A 142 -8.88 -4.99 -17.70
CA ASP A 142 -9.35 -6.35 -17.45
C ASP A 142 -8.57 -7.09 -16.34
N ASP A 143 -7.36 -6.62 -16.03
CA ASP A 143 -6.52 -7.13 -14.96
C ASP A 143 -7.03 -6.72 -13.56
N ILE A 144 -7.96 -7.53 -13.03
CA ILE A 144 -8.49 -7.42 -11.66
C ILE A 144 -7.97 -8.58 -10.81
N GLU A 145 -7.24 -8.26 -9.75
CA GLU A 145 -6.75 -9.25 -8.79
C GLU A 145 -7.78 -9.42 -7.66
N VAL A 146 -8.15 -10.66 -7.36
CA VAL A 146 -9.03 -11.01 -6.24
C VAL A 146 -8.43 -12.16 -5.43
N PHE A 147 -8.44 -12.02 -4.11
CA PHE A 147 -7.90 -13.04 -3.20
C PHE A 147 -8.49 -12.90 -1.80
N GLY A 148 -8.46 -13.99 -1.03
CA GLY A 148 -9.03 -14.05 0.32
C GLY A 148 -10.17 -15.05 0.42
N LYS A 149 -11.08 -14.84 1.36
CA LYS A 149 -12.23 -15.72 1.61
C LYS A 149 -13.52 -15.06 1.13
N LYS A 150 -14.58 -15.85 0.94
CA LYS A 150 -15.90 -15.35 0.46
C LYS A 150 -16.44 -14.16 1.28
N ASN A 151 -16.23 -14.17 2.60
CA ASN A 151 -16.70 -13.13 3.53
C ASN A 151 -15.58 -12.18 4.00
N ASP A 152 -14.39 -12.28 3.44
CA ASP A 152 -13.24 -11.42 3.77
C ASP A 152 -12.28 -11.41 2.58
N GLY A 153 -12.77 -10.88 1.46
CA GLY A 153 -12.05 -10.85 0.21
C GLY A 153 -11.37 -9.50 -0.01
N ASN A 154 -10.36 -9.49 -0.87
CA ASN A 154 -9.64 -8.29 -1.28
C ASN A 154 -9.73 -8.18 -2.79
N ILE A 155 -9.96 -6.97 -3.27
CA ILE A 155 -9.95 -6.66 -4.70
C ILE A 155 -8.89 -5.59 -4.96
N ILE A 156 -8.11 -5.77 -6.01
CA ILE A 156 -7.22 -4.74 -6.55
C ILE A 156 -7.62 -4.50 -8.00
N PHE A 157 -8.21 -3.34 -8.23
CA PHE A 157 -8.47 -2.85 -9.58
C PHE A 157 -7.26 -2.08 -10.11
N LYS A 158 -7.04 -2.16 -11.42
CA LYS A 158 -6.02 -1.39 -12.14
C LYS A 158 -6.71 -0.46 -13.13
N LEU A 159 -6.31 0.81 -13.15
CA LEU A 159 -6.77 1.79 -14.12
C LEU A 159 -5.84 1.79 -15.33
N LYS A 160 -6.36 2.11 -16.52
CA LYS A 160 -5.59 2.31 -17.76
C LYS A 160 -4.57 3.44 -17.64
N THR A 161 -4.76 4.37 -16.71
CA THR A 161 -3.82 5.44 -16.37
C THR A 161 -2.76 4.97 -15.37
N GLY A 162 -1.57 5.59 -15.38
CA GLY A 162 -0.51 5.24 -14.45
C GLY A 162 0.78 6.03 -14.65
N VAL A 163 1.86 5.57 -14.03
CA VAL A 163 3.20 6.17 -14.15
C VAL A 163 4.09 5.24 -14.96
N TYR A 164 4.83 5.77 -15.94
CA TYR A 164 5.81 4.99 -16.68
C TYR A 164 7.04 4.70 -15.81
N ILE A 165 7.34 3.42 -15.63
CA ILE A 165 8.52 2.94 -14.91
C ILE A 165 9.44 2.20 -15.88
N THR A 166 10.76 2.27 -15.65
CA THR A 166 11.72 1.48 -16.41
C THR A 166 11.87 0.12 -15.75
N ARG A 167 11.49 -0.95 -16.45
CA ARG A 167 11.67 -2.34 -16.02
C ARG A 167 12.40 -3.11 -17.11
N ASN A 168 13.52 -3.73 -16.78
CA ASN A 168 14.37 -4.48 -17.73
C ASN A 168 14.69 -3.66 -19.00
N HIS A 169 15.16 -2.42 -18.82
CA HIS A 169 15.46 -1.47 -19.91
C HIS A 169 14.28 -1.07 -20.82
N LYS A 170 13.03 -1.42 -20.46
CA LYS A 170 11.82 -1.02 -21.20
C LYS A 170 10.95 -0.11 -20.33
N LYS A 171 10.34 0.90 -20.94
CA LYS A 171 9.30 1.72 -20.28
C LYS A 171 8.01 0.92 -20.25
N VAL A 172 7.53 0.60 -19.06
CA VAL A 172 6.28 -0.11 -18.81
C VAL A 172 5.36 0.79 -18.00
N LEU A 173 4.09 0.83 -18.34
CA LEU A 173 3.10 1.59 -17.58
C LEU A 173 2.82 0.85 -16.25
N SER A 174 3.03 1.54 -15.13
CA SER A 174 2.60 1.09 -13.81
C SER A 174 1.21 1.67 -13.53
N ASN A 175 0.18 0.85 -13.75
CA ASN A 175 -1.21 1.23 -13.59
C ASN A 175 -1.51 1.72 -12.17
N THR A 176 -2.31 2.79 -12.07
CA THR A 176 -2.87 3.25 -10.80
C THR A 176 -3.79 2.17 -10.24
N LYS A 177 -3.62 1.84 -8.95
CA LYS A 177 -4.36 0.75 -8.30
C LYS A 177 -5.42 1.30 -7.33
N ILE A 178 -6.62 0.72 -7.39
CA ILE A 178 -7.68 0.96 -6.39
C ILE A 178 -7.84 -0.31 -5.58
N ASN A 179 -7.53 -0.22 -4.28
CA ASN A 179 -7.59 -1.35 -3.37
C ASN A 179 -8.90 -1.31 -2.58
N LEU A 180 -9.55 -2.47 -2.47
CA LEU A 180 -10.67 -2.74 -1.57
C LEU A 180 -10.23 -3.87 -0.64
N GLY A 181 -9.93 -3.52 0.62
CA GLY A 181 -9.45 -4.47 1.61
C GLY A 181 -10.57 -5.01 2.49
N SER A 182 -10.63 -6.33 2.65
CA SER A 182 -11.56 -7.01 3.56
C SER A 182 -13.03 -6.63 3.35
N ILE A 183 -13.56 -6.92 2.15
CA ILE A 183 -14.96 -6.71 1.78
C ILE A 183 -15.74 -8.03 1.74
N LEU A 184 -17.07 -7.93 1.90
CA LEU A 184 -18.00 -9.02 1.64
C LEU A 184 -18.25 -9.18 0.13
N TYR A 185 -18.54 -10.41 -0.30
CA TYR A 185 -18.93 -10.73 -1.69
C TYR A 185 -17.88 -10.34 -2.75
N ALA A 186 -16.60 -10.39 -2.39
CA ALA A 186 -15.53 -9.91 -3.27
C ALA A 186 -15.50 -10.64 -4.62
N PHE A 187 -15.77 -11.95 -4.65
CA PHE A 187 -15.73 -12.75 -5.87
C PHE A 187 -16.91 -12.40 -6.78
N GLU A 188 -18.10 -12.28 -6.22
CA GLU A 188 -19.32 -11.93 -6.95
C GLU A 188 -19.25 -10.49 -7.50
N ILE A 189 -18.68 -9.56 -6.73
CA ILE A 189 -18.45 -8.18 -7.19
C ILE A 189 -17.45 -8.15 -8.35
N VAL A 190 -16.37 -8.94 -8.27
CA VAL A 190 -15.38 -9.00 -9.36
C VAL A 190 -15.97 -9.62 -10.62
N GLU A 191 -16.81 -10.65 -10.50
CA GLU A 191 -17.53 -11.22 -11.64
C GLU A 191 -18.41 -10.17 -12.32
N TYR A 192 -19.20 -9.44 -11.54
CA TYR A 192 -19.99 -8.31 -12.06
C TYR A 192 -19.11 -7.26 -12.76
N CYS A 193 -18.03 -6.81 -12.11
CA CYS A 193 -17.14 -5.79 -12.68
C CYS A 193 -16.46 -6.26 -13.97
N ARG A 194 -16.03 -7.53 -14.06
CA ARG A 194 -15.42 -8.09 -15.26
C ARG A 194 -16.40 -8.12 -16.43
N ASN A 195 -17.63 -8.56 -16.20
CA ASN A 195 -18.67 -8.56 -17.21
C ASN A 195 -18.94 -7.14 -17.70
N ARG A 196 -19.05 -6.17 -16.78
CA ARG A 196 -19.32 -4.79 -17.14
C ARG A 196 -18.21 -4.14 -17.95
N ILE A 197 -16.95 -4.39 -17.60
CA ILE A 197 -15.79 -3.90 -18.35
C ILE A 197 -15.75 -4.53 -19.75
N ALA A 198 -16.10 -5.81 -19.89
CA ALA A 198 -16.15 -6.50 -21.17
C ALA A 198 -17.26 -5.93 -22.09
N GLU A 199 -18.48 -5.76 -21.56
CA GLU A 199 -19.61 -5.17 -22.30
C GLU A 199 -19.26 -3.78 -22.87
N LEU A 200 -18.66 -2.92 -22.04
CA LEU A 200 -18.27 -1.57 -22.47
C LEU A 200 -17.16 -1.57 -23.51
N LYS A 201 -16.26 -2.56 -23.46
CA LYS A 201 -15.19 -2.72 -24.45
C LYS A 201 -15.74 -3.17 -25.80
N GLU A 202 -16.76 -4.02 -25.83
CA GLU A 202 -17.43 -4.43 -27.07
C GLU A 202 -18.16 -3.25 -27.74
N LEU A 203 -18.76 -2.37 -26.95
CA LEU A 203 -19.40 -1.15 -27.44
C LEU A 203 -18.41 -0.11 -28.00
N GLU A 204 -17.14 -0.17 -27.62
CA GLU A 204 -16.06 0.69 -28.16
C GLU A 204 -15.51 0.19 -29.51
N ILE A 205 -15.80 -1.05 -29.94
CA ILE A 205 -15.36 -1.56 -31.25
C ILE A 205 -16.26 -0.93 -32.33
N PRO A 206 -15.72 -0.11 -33.25
CA PRO A 206 -16.54 0.49 -34.29
C PRO A 206 -17.10 -0.61 -35.20
N VAL A 207 -18.42 -0.57 -35.39
CA VAL A 207 -19.20 -1.46 -36.27
C VAL A 207 -18.69 -1.45 -37.73
N SER A 208 -17.79 -0.54 -38.10
CA SER A 208 -17.13 -0.49 -39.41
C SER A 208 -16.02 -1.53 -39.64
N ALA A 209 -15.82 -2.49 -38.72
CA ALA A 209 -14.82 -3.55 -38.83
C ALA A 209 -15.42 -4.97 -38.98
N LEU A 210 -16.73 -5.07 -39.19
CA LEU A 210 -17.47 -6.28 -39.59
C LEU A 210 -18.09 -6.07 -40.98
#